data_AF-A0A1L8P9V8-F1
#
_entry.id   AF-A0A1L8P9V8-F1
#
_cell.length_a   1.000
_cell.length_b   1.000
_cell.length_c   1.000
_cell.angle_alpha   90.00
_cell.angle_beta   90.00
_cell.angle_gamma   90.00
#
_symmetry.space_group_name_H-M   'P 1'
#
loop_
_entity.id
_entity.type
_entity.pdbx_description
1 polymer ?
#
loop_
_entity_poly.entity_id
_entity_poly.type
_entity_poly.pdbx_seq_one_letter_code
_entity_poly.pdbx_strand_id
1 'polypeptide(L)'
;MNTIREYIEQMFKGVPMNDETKQLKVDILANLEDKYLALKEGGASENEAIGVVIAEFGDIDELLEEFGVSRMNKKVATQYTTMREADLARFVESKARMGLNIGFGVLACLSGIAFLLLLLAFQAMIPGALYLGLLLMVTSTVIGIGLFIIEGMKAKEMRPFYSPFVIMPIDKESIQDEQDNYKQSFIFSIVAGVSLCIMSLTPVLMGALTPMIPVLVGVAFMLILIGVGVIFFTYSGNIWSAYGIILTNGKYSDTIEEEAAKDERNKKVNYILEEIYWPIIVVFYLVFSFLQGAWAWSWIIFILAGALESTIKSLSGNWEN
;
A
#
# COMPACT_ATOMS: atom_id res chain seq x y z
N MET A 1 47.64 5.80 -9.37
CA MET A 1 46.40 6.60 -9.58
C MET A 1 45.11 5.77 -9.50
N ASN A 2 44.95 4.66 -10.24
CA ASN A 2 43.74 3.80 -10.16
C ASN A 2 43.45 3.26 -8.76
N THR A 3 44.50 2.96 -7.98
CA THR A 3 44.39 2.42 -6.62
C THR A 3 43.70 3.36 -5.62
N ILE A 4 43.90 4.69 -5.74
CA ILE A 4 43.24 5.68 -4.87
C ILE A 4 41.74 5.74 -5.18
N ARG A 5 41.39 5.68 -6.46
CA ARG A 5 40.00 5.66 -6.91
C ARG A 5 39.28 4.38 -6.47
N GLU A 6 39.93 3.23 -6.60
CA GLU A 6 39.41 1.94 -6.11
C GLU A 6 39.24 1.92 -4.59
N TYR A 7 40.18 2.50 -3.84
CA TYR A 7 40.08 2.65 -2.39
C TYR A 7 38.86 3.50 -2.02
N ILE A 8 38.67 4.68 -2.64
CA ILE A 8 37.51 5.54 -2.39
C ILE A 8 36.19 4.85 -2.79
N GLU A 9 36.16 4.11 -3.89
CA GLU A 9 34.98 3.32 -4.26
C GLU A 9 34.63 2.24 -3.24
N GLN A 10 35.63 1.55 -2.68
CA GLN A 10 35.40 0.59 -1.61
C GLN A 10 34.91 1.25 -0.32
N MET A 11 35.41 2.45 -0.01
CA MET A 11 35.08 3.13 1.24
C MET A 11 33.67 3.74 1.22
N PHE A 12 33.18 4.18 0.05
CA PHE A 12 31.80 4.62 -0.17
C PHE A 12 30.81 3.47 -0.39
N LYS A 13 31.25 2.21 -0.29
CA LYS A 13 30.38 1.04 -0.47
C LYS A 13 29.39 0.94 0.70
N GLY A 14 28.11 1.17 0.40
CA GLY A 14 27.03 1.16 1.41
C GLY A 14 26.69 2.54 1.99
N VAL A 15 27.26 3.61 1.43
CA VAL A 15 26.83 4.99 1.67
C VAL A 15 25.69 5.31 0.68
N PRO A 16 24.52 5.82 1.14
CA PRO A 16 23.45 6.23 0.24
C PRO A 16 23.94 7.34 -0.69
N MET A 17 23.71 7.19 -2.00
CA MET A 17 24.12 8.16 -3.01
C MET A 17 22.98 9.15 -3.25
N ASN A 18 23.13 10.35 -2.71
CA ASN A 18 22.35 11.54 -3.03
C ASN A 18 23.30 12.60 -3.65
N ASP A 19 22.78 13.75 -4.06
CA ASP A 19 23.61 14.79 -4.68
C ASP A 19 24.74 15.28 -3.75
N GLU A 20 24.49 15.32 -2.44
CA GLU A 20 25.49 15.73 -1.43
C GLU A 20 26.62 14.69 -1.27
N THR A 21 26.31 13.39 -1.14
CA THR A 21 27.32 12.33 -1.04
C THR A 21 28.09 12.12 -2.33
N LYS A 22 27.46 12.37 -3.48
CA LYS A 22 28.14 12.34 -4.78
C LYS A 22 29.15 13.48 -4.89
N GLN A 23 28.77 14.68 -4.45
CA GLN A 23 29.66 15.84 -4.43
C GLN A 23 30.81 15.63 -3.42
N LEU A 24 30.50 15.15 -2.22
CA LEU A 24 31.49 14.81 -1.21
C LEU A 24 32.52 13.78 -1.70
N LYS A 25 32.08 12.74 -2.42
CA LYS A 25 32.98 11.74 -3.02
C LYS A 25 33.93 12.39 -4.04
N VAL A 26 33.44 13.33 -4.84
CA VAL A 26 34.25 14.05 -5.84
C VAL A 26 35.27 14.94 -5.14
N ASP A 27 34.87 15.69 -4.12
CA ASP A 27 35.73 16.61 -3.38
C ASP A 27 36.85 15.87 -2.65
N ILE A 28 36.52 14.74 -2.01
CA ILE A 28 37.50 13.86 -1.36
C ILE A 28 38.50 13.31 -2.38
N LEU A 29 38.01 12.80 -3.51
CA LEU A 29 38.88 12.22 -4.54
C LEU A 29 39.86 13.27 -5.08
N ALA A 30 39.38 14.49 -5.34
CA ALA A 30 40.20 15.59 -5.82
C ALA A 30 41.32 15.95 -4.82
N ASN A 31 40.99 16.07 -3.53
CA ASN A 31 41.96 16.39 -2.49
C ASN A 31 43.06 15.31 -2.37
N LEU A 32 42.69 14.04 -2.47
CA LEU A 32 43.65 12.94 -2.41
C LEU A 32 44.51 12.82 -3.67
N GLU A 33 43.93 13.09 -4.84
CA GLU A 33 44.68 13.16 -6.10
C GLU A 33 45.71 14.31 -6.06
N ASP A 34 45.33 15.48 -5.54
CA ASP A 34 46.22 16.63 -5.38
C ASP A 34 47.39 16.33 -4.43
N LYS A 35 47.12 15.72 -3.26
CA LYS A 35 48.17 15.28 -2.33
C LYS A 35 49.08 14.21 -2.92
N TYR A 36 48.51 13.25 -3.64
CA TYR A 36 49.29 12.21 -4.31
C TYR A 36 50.27 12.84 -5.31
N LEU A 37 49.81 13.80 -6.11
CA LEU A 37 50.67 14.53 -7.07
C LEU A 37 51.78 15.30 -6.36
N ALA A 38 51.47 16.00 -5.27
CA ALA A 38 52.46 16.74 -4.48
C ALA A 38 53.58 15.84 -3.93
N LEU A 39 53.23 14.64 -3.43
CA LEU A 39 54.22 13.66 -2.95
C LEU A 39 55.09 13.12 -4.10
N LYS A 40 54.48 12.93 -5.27
CA LYS A 40 55.15 12.46 -6.48
C LYS A 40 56.14 13.50 -7.03
N GLU A 41 55.78 14.78 -6.96
CA GLU A 41 56.69 15.91 -7.26
C GLU A 41 57.80 16.06 -6.23
N GLY A 42 57.51 15.75 -4.96
CA GLY A 42 58.47 15.67 -3.86
C GLY A 42 59.46 14.50 -3.94
N GLY A 43 59.36 13.64 -4.96
CA GLY A 43 60.28 12.53 -5.20
C GLY A 43 59.89 11.20 -4.53
N ALA A 44 58.69 11.10 -3.95
CA ALA A 44 58.20 9.85 -3.38
C ALA A 44 57.93 8.79 -4.46
N SER A 45 58.13 7.52 -4.13
CA SER A 45 57.73 6.42 -5.00
C SER A 45 56.20 6.29 -5.07
N GLU A 46 55.65 5.74 -6.15
CA GLU A 46 54.19 5.59 -6.33
C GLU A 46 53.54 4.83 -5.16
N ASN A 47 54.18 3.76 -4.68
CA ASN A 47 53.68 2.96 -3.56
C ASN A 47 53.74 3.70 -2.21
N GLU A 48 54.75 4.55 -2.03
CA GLU A 48 54.92 5.35 -0.82
C GLU A 48 53.91 6.50 -0.78
N ALA A 49 53.72 7.19 -1.90
CA ALA A 49 52.71 8.24 -2.03
C ALA A 49 51.29 7.70 -1.78
N ILE A 50 50.96 6.51 -2.31
CA ILE A 50 49.67 5.86 -2.03
C ILE A 50 49.53 5.51 -0.55
N GLY A 51 50.58 4.94 0.07
CA GLY A 51 50.54 4.56 1.48
C GLY A 51 50.33 5.75 2.42
N VAL A 52 50.99 6.88 2.14
CA VAL A 52 50.86 8.12 2.93
C VAL A 52 49.47 8.73 2.77
N VAL A 53 48.96 8.83 1.53
CA VAL A 53 47.63 9.38 1.24
C VAL A 53 46.53 8.58 1.93
N ILE A 54 46.63 7.24 1.94
CA ILE A 54 45.65 6.38 2.63
C ILE A 54 45.75 6.51 4.14
N ALA A 55 46.96 6.57 4.71
CA ALA A 55 47.15 6.64 6.16
C ALA A 55 46.68 7.98 6.76
N GLU A 56 46.83 9.07 6.01
CA GLU A 56 46.45 10.41 6.46
C GLU A 56 44.95 10.68 6.33
N PHE A 57 44.24 9.91 5.50
CA PHE A 57 42.80 10.07 5.31
C PHE A 57 41.95 9.48 6.45
N GLY A 58 42.53 8.60 7.27
CA GLY A 58 41.91 8.14 8.51
C GLY A 58 40.69 7.22 8.33
N ASP A 59 39.82 7.20 9.35
CA ASP A 59 38.58 6.42 9.35
C ASP A 59 37.47 7.22 8.65
N ILE A 60 36.98 6.70 7.52
CA ILE A 60 35.91 7.36 6.76
C ILE A 60 34.61 7.42 7.55
N ASP A 61 34.41 6.56 8.55
CA ASP A 61 33.22 6.61 9.40
C ASP A 61 33.16 7.91 10.21
N GLU A 62 34.33 8.43 10.64
CA GLU A 62 34.44 9.70 11.38
C GLU A 62 34.16 10.90 10.45
N LEU A 63 34.68 10.88 9.22
CA LEU A 63 34.40 11.92 8.21
C LEU A 63 32.93 11.91 7.79
N LEU A 64 32.36 10.73 7.52
CA LEU A 64 30.97 10.58 7.15
C LEU A 64 30.03 11.09 8.27
N GLU A 65 30.38 10.87 9.53
CA GLU A 65 29.65 11.41 10.69
C GLU A 65 29.76 12.95 10.78
N GLU A 66 30.93 13.55 10.50
CA GLU A 66 31.12 15.00 10.43
C GLU A 66 30.26 15.67 9.33
N PHE A 67 30.07 14.98 8.20
CA PHE A 67 29.21 15.43 7.10
C PHE A 67 27.73 15.01 7.27
N GLY A 68 27.34 14.40 8.39
CA GLY A 68 25.96 13.99 8.68
C GLY A 68 25.47 12.79 7.84
N VAL A 69 26.38 12.10 7.16
CA VAL A 69 26.10 10.95 6.30
C VAL A 69 26.38 9.67 7.08
N SER A 70 25.41 9.14 7.82
CA SER A 70 25.62 7.83 8.45
C SER A 70 25.66 6.74 7.38
N ARG A 71 26.74 5.94 7.33
CA ARG A 71 26.66 4.60 6.70
C ARG A 71 25.39 3.95 7.25
N MET A 72 24.58 3.36 6.37
CA MET A 72 23.33 2.66 6.72
C MET A 72 23.49 2.05 8.11
N ASN A 73 22.82 2.62 9.10
CA ASN A 73 23.01 2.22 10.49
C ASN A 73 22.82 0.70 10.51
N LYS A 74 23.85 -0.05 10.91
CA LYS A 74 23.90 -1.51 10.77
C LYS A 74 22.68 -2.18 11.43
N LYS A 75 22.06 -1.47 12.38
CA LYS A 75 20.77 -1.79 13.01
C LYS A 75 19.58 -1.67 12.05
N VAL A 76 19.47 -0.61 11.25
CA VAL A 76 18.43 -0.42 10.23
C VAL A 76 18.49 -1.53 9.17
N ALA A 77 19.68 -1.86 8.69
CA ALA A 77 19.90 -2.91 7.68
C ALA A 77 19.51 -4.32 8.16
N THR A 78 19.54 -4.55 9.48
CA THR A 78 19.17 -5.84 10.09
C THR A 78 17.72 -5.88 10.56
N GLN A 79 17.12 -4.72 10.85
CA GLN A 79 15.77 -4.59 11.37
C GLN A 79 14.70 -4.39 10.27
N TYR A 80 15.03 -3.71 9.19
CA TYR A 80 14.10 -3.38 8.12
C TYR A 80 14.52 -4.02 6.79
N THR A 81 13.54 -4.59 6.08
CA THR A 81 13.80 -5.14 4.74
C THR A 81 13.93 -3.99 3.74
N THR A 82 14.98 -3.98 2.94
CA THR A 82 15.10 -3.08 1.79
C THR A 82 14.39 -3.70 0.59
N MET A 83 13.38 -3.01 0.06
CA MET A 83 12.67 -3.43 -1.15
C MET A 83 13.34 -2.80 -2.36
N ARG A 84 13.62 -3.60 -3.39
CA ARG A 84 14.15 -3.11 -4.67
C ARG A 84 13.01 -2.84 -5.64
N GLU A 85 13.26 -2.06 -6.68
CA GLU A 85 12.34 -1.83 -7.81
C GLU A 85 11.62 -3.12 -8.29
N ALA A 86 12.36 -4.22 -8.47
CA ALA A 86 11.79 -5.50 -8.89
C ALA A 86 10.77 -6.09 -7.90
N ASP A 87 10.97 -5.89 -6.59
CA ASP A 87 10.05 -6.35 -5.55
C ASP A 87 8.79 -5.49 -5.50
N LEU A 88 8.94 -4.17 -5.68
CA LEU A 88 7.84 -3.22 -5.77
C LEU A 88 6.94 -3.52 -6.98
N ALA A 89 7.55 -3.70 -8.16
CA ALA A 89 6.82 -4.02 -9.40
C ALA A 89 6.07 -5.35 -9.28
N ARG A 90 6.70 -6.38 -8.70
CA ARG A 90 6.05 -7.67 -8.43
C ARG A 90 4.89 -7.54 -7.46
N PHE A 91 4.99 -6.67 -6.45
CA PHE A 91 3.91 -6.42 -5.52
C PHE A 91 2.69 -5.78 -6.19
N VAL A 92 2.90 -4.75 -7.02
CA VAL A 92 1.84 -4.10 -7.81
C VAL A 92 1.18 -5.11 -8.76
N GLU A 93 1.96 -5.90 -9.50
CA GLU A 93 1.44 -6.93 -10.40
C GLU A 93 0.65 -8.02 -9.64
N SER A 94 1.15 -8.44 -8.47
CA SER A 94 0.47 -9.42 -7.63
C SER A 94 -0.86 -8.88 -7.09
N LYS A 95 -0.91 -7.60 -6.71
CA LYS A 95 -2.15 -6.91 -6.31
C LYS A 95 -3.14 -6.77 -7.46
N ALA A 96 -2.67 -6.48 -8.67
CA ALA A 96 -3.49 -6.44 -9.87
C ALA A 96 -4.16 -7.80 -10.15
N ARG A 97 -3.37 -8.89 -10.14
CA ARG A 97 -3.87 -10.27 -10.30
C ARG A 97 -4.85 -10.66 -9.19
N MET A 98 -4.54 -10.31 -7.95
CA MET A 98 -5.45 -10.52 -6.81
C MET A 98 -6.78 -9.80 -7.04
N GLY A 99 -6.77 -8.56 -7.54
CA GLY A 99 -7.96 -7.79 -7.86
C GLY A 99 -8.83 -8.44 -8.94
N LEU A 100 -8.22 -8.94 -10.01
CA LEU A 100 -8.92 -9.69 -11.06
C LEU A 100 -9.53 -10.99 -10.53
N ASN A 101 -8.76 -11.78 -9.78
CA ASN A 101 -9.23 -13.07 -9.27
C ASN A 101 -10.37 -12.90 -8.25
N ILE A 102 -10.32 -11.86 -7.40
CA ILE A 102 -11.45 -11.49 -6.53
C ILE A 102 -12.65 -11.09 -7.39
N GLY A 103 -12.47 -10.25 -8.40
CA GLY A 103 -13.55 -9.84 -9.30
C GLY A 103 -14.22 -11.02 -10.01
N PHE A 104 -13.42 -11.94 -10.58
CA PHE A 104 -13.92 -13.17 -11.18
C PHE A 104 -14.61 -14.08 -10.17
N GLY A 105 -14.14 -14.12 -8.92
CA GLY A 105 -14.81 -14.85 -7.84
C GLY A 105 -16.21 -14.30 -7.55
N VAL A 106 -16.37 -12.96 -7.50
CA VAL A 106 -17.68 -12.34 -7.31
C VAL A 106 -18.58 -12.58 -8.53
N LEU A 107 -18.06 -12.43 -9.75
CA LEU A 107 -18.81 -12.72 -10.97
C LEU A 107 -19.24 -14.20 -11.04
N ALA A 108 -18.40 -15.14 -10.60
CA ALA A 108 -18.75 -16.56 -10.51
C ALA A 108 -19.93 -16.78 -9.55
N CYS A 109 -19.89 -16.20 -8.35
CA CYS A 109 -21.01 -16.28 -7.40
C CYS A 109 -22.30 -15.66 -7.94
N LEU A 110 -22.22 -14.45 -8.52
CA LEU A 110 -23.37 -13.76 -9.09
C LEU A 110 -23.93 -14.48 -10.32
N SER A 111 -23.07 -15.04 -11.17
CA SER A 111 -23.49 -15.85 -12.31
C SER A 111 -24.15 -17.15 -11.89
N GLY A 112 -23.70 -17.78 -10.80
CA GLY A 112 -24.38 -18.94 -10.21
C GLY A 112 -25.83 -18.64 -9.85
N ILE A 113 -26.07 -17.51 -9.16
CA ILE A 113 -27.43 -17.05 -8.82
C ILE A 113 -28.19 -16.65 -10.10
N ALA A 114 -27.55 -15.95 -11.03
CA ALA A 114 -28.17 -15.55 -12.29
C ALA A 114 -28.66 -16.76 -13.10
N PHE A 115 -27.85 -17.81 -13.23
CA PHE A 115 -28.23 -19.03 -13.94
C PHE A 115 -29.37 -19.78 -13.25
N LEU A 116 -29.39 -19.81 -11.91
CA LEU A 116 -30.54 -20.35 -11.16
C LEU A 116 -31.82 -19.58 -11.48
N LEU A 117 -31.79 -18.25 -11.41
CA LEU A 117 -32.96 -17.40 -11.68
C LEU A 117 -33.42 -17.51 -13.14
N LEU A 118 -32.47 -17.60 -14.08
CA LEU A 118 -32.75 -17.80 -15.49
C LEU A 118 -33.48 -19.13 -15.73
N LEU A 119 -32.97 -20.23 -15.18
CA LEU A 119 -33.61 -21.54 -15.33
C LEU A 119 -34.96 -21.62 -14.60
N LEU A 120 -35.10 -20.95 -13.46
CA LEU A 120 -36.37 -20.82 -12.76
C LEU A 120 -37.42 -20.09 -13.61
N ALA A 121 -37.01 -19.09 -14.38
CA ALA A 121 -37.90 -18.34 -15.28
C ALA A 121 -38.54 -19.23 -16.36
N PHE A 122 -37.85 -20.29 -16.79
CA PHE A 122 -38.28 -21.20 -17.85
C PHE A 122 -38.67 -22.60 -17.33
N GLN A 123 -38.91 -22.75 -16.01
CA GLN A 123 -39.22 -24.04 -15.40
C GLN A 123 -40.46 -24.73 -15.98
N ALA A 124 -41.43 -23.96 -16.48
CA ALA A 124 -42.64 -24.50 -17.10
C ALA A 124 -42.37 -25.15 -18.47
N MET A 125 -41.29 -24.74 -19.15
CA MET A 125 -40.91 -25.25 -20.47
C MET A 125 -39.86 -26.36 -20.38
N ILE A 126 -39.01 -26.34 -19.35
CA ILE A 126 -37.88 -27.26 -19.19
C ILE A 126 -38.07 -28.09 -17.90
N PRO A 127 -38.49 -29.35 -17.99
CA PRO A 127 -38.57 -30.24 -16.85
C PRO A 127 -37.22 -30.36 -16.13
N GLY A 128 -37.21 -30.12 -14.82
CA GLY A 128 -35.99 -30.22 -13.99
C GLY A 128 -35.06 -29.01 -14.03
N ALA A 129 -35.45 -27.90 -14.68
CA ALA A 129 -34.64 -26.67 -14.75
C ALA A 129 -34.17 -26.15 -13.38
N LEU A 130 -35.02 -26.26 -12.34
CA LEU A 130 -34.65 -25.87 -10.98
C LEU A 130 -33.44 -26.66 -10.47
N TYR A 131 -33.44 -27.98 -10.61
CA TYR A 131 -32.35 -28.84 -10.12
C TYR A 131 -31.05 -28.59 -10.89
N LEU A 132 -31.15 -28.37 -12.20
CA LEU A 132 -30.00 -27.98 -13.03
C LEU A 132 -29.45 -26.61 -12.60
N GLY A 133 -30.33 -25.65 -12.32
CA GLY A 133 -29.94 -24.31 -11.83
C GLY A 133 -29.28 -24.37 -10.46
N LEU A 134 -29.78 -25.19 -9.55
CA LEU A 134 -29.17 -25.41 -8.24
C LEU A 134 -27.77 -26.04 -8.37
N LEU A 135 -27.62 -27.03 -9.27
CA LEU A 135 -26.31 -27.63 -9.54
C LEU A 135 -25.32 -26.58 -10.05
N LEU A 136 -25.70 -25.78 -11.05
CA LEU A 136 -24.87 -24.72 -11.60
C LEU A 136 -24.52 -23.65 -10.56
N MET A 137 -25.49 -23.25 -9.73
CA MET A 137 -25.26 -22.29 -8.65
C MET A 137 -24.21 -22.79 -7.66
N VAL A 138 -24.33 -24.05 -7.22
CA VAL A 138 -23.37 -24.65 -6.29
C VAL A 138 -21.99 -24.74 -6.93
N THR A 139 -21.88 -25.19 -8.18
CA THR A 139 -20.58 -25.28 -8.86
C THR A 139 -19.91 -23.92 -9.03
N SER A 140 -20.66 -22.90 -9.45
CA SER A 140 -20.12 -21.55 -9.62
C SER A 140 -19.71 -20.92 -8.29
N THR A 141 -20.46 -21.21 -7.22
CA THR A 141 -20.13 -20.75 -5.86
C THR A 141 -18.84 -21.40 -5.35
N VAL A 142 -18.65 -22.71 -5.58
CA VAL A 142 -17.41 -23.41 -5.24
C VAL A 142 -16.21 -22.81 -5.97
N ILE A 143 -16.37 -22.47 -7.26
CA ILE A 143 -15.32 -21.80 -8.04
C ILE A 143 -15.01 -20.42 -7.43
N GLY A 144 -16.04 -19.61 -7.13
CA GLY A 144 -15.87 -18.29 -6.54
C GLY A 144 -15.16 -18.32 -5.19
N ILE A 145 -15.61 -19.19 -4.28
CA ILE A 145 -14.98 -19.40 -2.98
C ILE A 145 -13.53 -19.89 -3.14
N GLY A 146 -13.27 -20.80 -4.08
CA GLY A 146 -11.92 -21.28 -4.37
C GLY A 146 -10.95 -20.16 -4.77
N LEU A 147 -11.39 -19.24 -5.63
CA LEU A 147 -10.61 -18.05 -6.01
C LEU A 147 -10.31 -17.16 -4.80
N PHE A 148 -11.30 -16.91 -3.94
CA PHE A 148 -11.11 -16.11 -2.73
C PHE A 148 -10.11 -16.76 -1.75
N ILE A 149 -10.19 -18.07 -1.55
CA ILE A 149 -9.29 -18.79 -0.64
C ILE A 149 -7.85 -18.74 -1.16
N ILE A 150 -7.63 -19.04 -2.45
CA ILE A 150 -6.29 -19.05 -3.04
C ILE A 150 -5.62 -17.68 -2.90
N GLU A 151 -6.34 -16.60 -3.23
CA GLU A 151 -5.79 -15.25 -3.12
C GLU A 151 -5.64 -14.78 -1.67
N GLY A 152 -6.56 -15.15 -0.79
CA GLY A 152 -6.44 -14.91 0.64
C GLY A 152 -5.21 -15.57 1.26
N MET A 153 -4.85 -16.78 0.80
CA MET A 153 -3.63 -17.47 1.23
C MET A 153 -2.35 -16.78 0.71
N LYS A 154 -2.35 -16.32 -0.55
CA LYS A 154 -1.22 -15.57 -1.13
C LYS A 154 -0.98 -14.21 -0.46
N ALA A 155 -2.02 -13.59 0.10
CA ALA A 155 -1.88 -12.33 0.84
C ALA A 155 -0.86 -12.41 2.00
N LYS A 156 -0.57 -13.62 2.51
CA LYS A 156 0.45 -13.85 3.53
C LYS A 156 1.86 -13.50 3.07
N GLU A 157 2.17 -13.69 1.79
CA GLU A 157 3.48 -13.38 1.18
C GLU A 157 3.70 -11.88 1.04
N MET A 158 2.61 -11.10 0.98
CA MET A 158 2.63 -9.64 0.88
C MET A 158 2.85 -8.93 2.22
N ARG A 159 2.87 -9.67 3.35
CA ARG A 159 3.00 -9.08 4.70
C ARG A 159 4.18 -8.12 4.88
N PRO A 160 5.37 -8.35 4.29
CA PRO A 160 6.49 -7.40 4.40
C PRO A 160 6.16 -5.98 3.93
N PHE A 161 5.22 -5.81 3.00
CA PHE A 161 4.81 -4.48 2.49
C PHE A 161 3.86 -3.72 3.44
N TYR A 162 3.32 -4.39 4.47
CA TYR A 162 2.43 -3.78 5.47
C TYR A 162 3.16 -3.36 6.76
N SER A 163 4.47 -3.61 6.81
CA SER A 163 5.38 -3.07 7.82
C SER A 163 6.26 -2.00 7.18
N PRO A 164 6.80 -1.05 7.97
CA PRO A 164 7.80 -0.11 7.45
C PRO A 164 8.95 -0.85 6.78
N PHE A 165 9.35 -0.40 5.60
CA PHE A 165 10.45 -0.98 4.83
C PHE A 165 11.27 0.14 4.18
N VAL A 166 12.52 -0.15 3.84
CA VAL A 166 13.42 0.84 3.21
C VAL A 166 13.18 0.86 1.70
N ILE A 167 12.95 2.04 1.14
CA ILE A 167 12.81 2.30 -0.29
C ILE A 167 13.81 3.35 -0.76
N MET A 168 14.36 3.20 -1.96
CA MET A 168 15.26 4.20 -2.54
C MET A 168 14.47 5.45 -2.98
N PRO A 169 15.05 6.67 -2.89
CA PRO A 169 14.37 7.90 -3.31
C PRO A 169 13.84 7.85 -4.74
N ILE A 170 14.66 7.36 -5.68
CA ILE A 170 14.29 7.23 -7.09
C ILE A 170 13.11 6.28 -7.32
N ASP A 171 13.06 5.18 -6.57
CA ASP A 171 11.97 4.20 -6.67
C ASP A 171 10.66 4.77 -6.11
N LYS A 172 10.75 5.55 -5.03
CA LYS A 172 9.57 6.18 -4.40
C LYS A 172 8.96 7.27 -5.30
N GLU A 173 9.79 8.09 -5.93
CA GLU A 173 9.37 9.09 -6.91
C GLU A 173 8.74 8.43 -8.15
N SER A 174 9.39 7.39 -8.68
CA SER A 174 8.86 6.60 -9.80
C SER A 174 7.47 6.02 -9.51
N ILE A 175 7.26 5.46 -8.31
CA ILE A 175 5.95 4.93 -7.89
C ILE A 175 4.91 6.04 -7.71
N GLN A 176 5.32 7.23 -7.27
CA GLN A 176 4.42 8.38 -7.16
C GLN A 176 3.96 8.85 -8.54
N ASP A 177 4.86 8.95 -9.51
CA ASP A 177 4.53 9.27 -10.90
C ASP A 177 3.61 8.22 -11.52
N GLU A 178 3.87 6.93 -11.25
CA GLU A 178 3.02 5.83 -11.72
C GLU A 178 1.61 5.90 -11.10
N GLN A 179 1.50 6.24 -9.82
CA GLN A 179 0.22 6.44 -9.14
C GLN A 179 -0.56 7.61 -9.75
N ASP A 180 0.09 8.74 -10.00
CA ASP A 180 -0.56 9.92 -10.58
C ASP A 180 -1.04 9.66 -12.01
N ASN A 181 -0.25 8.94 -12.81
CA ASN A 181 -0.65 8.48 -14.14
C ASN A 181 -1.81 7.47 -14.07
N TYR A 182 -1.80 6.58 -13.08
CA TYR A 182 -2.85 5.58 -12.88
C TYR A 182 -4.18 6.19 -12.39
N LYS A 183 -4.15 7.34 -11.72
CA LYS A 183 -5.32 8.02 -11.15
C LYS A 183 -6.46 8.19 -12.16
N GLN A 184 -6.15 8.53 -13.41
CA GLN A 184 -7.16 8.67 -14.46
C GLN A 184 -7.83 7.33 -14.79
N SER A 185 -7.04 6.26 -14.94
CA SER A 185 -7.53 4.89 -15.17
C SER A 185 -8.36 4.36 -13.99
N PHE A 186 -7.96 4.70 -12.76
CA PHE A 186 -8.72 4.38 -11.56
C PHE A 186 -10.10 5.06 -11.57
N ILE A 187 -10.15 6.38 -11.80
CA ILE A 187 -11.40 7.13 -11.89
C ILE A 187 -12.29 6.59 -13.02
N PHE A 188 -11.73 6.32 -14.19
CA PHE A 188 -12.47 5.74 -15.32
C PHE A 188 -13.10 4.39 -14.94
N SER A 189 -12.34 3.52 -14.25
CA SER A 189 -12.83 2.21 -13.80
C SER A 189 -13.98 2.35 -12.79
N ILE A 190 -13.91 3.32 -11.86
CA ILE A 190 -15.01 3.61 -10.93
C ILE A 190 -16.24 4.08 -11.69
N VAL A 191 -16.10 5.04 -12.61
CA VAL A 191 -17.22 5.57 -13.40
C VAL A 191 -17.85 4.46 -14.25
N ALA A 192 -17.05 3.64 -14.91
CA ALA A 192 -17.52 2.51 -15.71
C ALA A 192 -18.28 1.48 -14.86
N GLY A 193 -17.72 1.08 -13.72
CA GLY A 193 -18.35 0.12 -12.80
C GLY A 193 -19.67 0.65 -12.21
N VAL A 194 -19.71 1.90 -11.76
CA VAL A 194 -20.93 2.53 -11.23
C VAL A 194 -21.99 2.67 -12.32
N SER A 195 -21.59 3.08 -13.53
CA SER A 195 -22.49 3.20 -14.68
C SER A 195 -23.10 1.85 -15.05
N LEU A 196 -22.32 0.77 -15.07
CA LEU A 196 -22.82 -0.59 -15.29
C LEU A 196 -23.82 -1.02 -14.21
N CYS A 197 -23.54 -0.73 -12.94
CA CYS A 197 -24.47 -1.02 -11.84
C CYS A 197 -25.79 -0.26 -11.98
N ILE A 198 -25.77 1.02 -12.37
CA ILE A 198 -26.99 1.79 -12.59
C ILE A 198 -27.75 1.28 -13.82
N MET A 199 -27.03 1.04 -14.93
CA MET A 199 -27.61 0.51 -16.17
C MET A 199 -28.19 -0.90 -15.99
N SER A 200 -27.70 -1.68 -15.02
CA SER A 200 -28.19 -3.03 -14.71
C SER A 200 -29.67 -3.08 -14.29
N LEU A 201 -30.27 -1.95 -13.96
CA LEU A 201 -31.71 -1.85 -13.70
C LEU A 201 -32.54 -1.98 -15.00
N THR A 202 -31.96 -1.67 -16.16
CA THR A 202 -32.67 -1.64 -17.45
C THR A 202 -33.27 -3.00 -17.84
N PRO A 203 -32.53 -4.12 -17.80
CA PRO A 203 -33.10 -5.45 -18.05
C PRO A 203 -34.27 -5.81 -17.13
N VAL A 204 -34.22 -5.41 -15.86
CA VAL A 204 -35.31 -5.65 -14.90
C VAL A 204 -36.56 -4.88 -15.28
N LEU A 205 -36.41 -3.59 -15.61
CA LEU A 205 -37.53 -2.76 -16.07
C LEU A 205 -38.13 -3.29 -17.37
N MET A 206 -37.33 -3.77 -18.32
CA MET A 206 -37.84 -4.39 -19.54
C MET A 206 -38.68 -5.64 -19.25
N GLY A 207 -38.24 -6.49 -18.32
CA GLY A 207 -39.03 -7.65 -17.88
C GLY A 207 -40.30 -7.28 -17.11
N ALA A 208 -40.30 -6.16 -16.39
CA ALA A 208 -41.48 -5.68 -15.65
C ALA A 208 -42.52 -5.01 -16.56
N LEU A 209 -42.07 -4.31 -17.60
CA LEU A 209 -42.94 -3.56 -18.51
C LEU A 209 -43.47 -4.39 -19.68
N THR A 210 -42.86 -5.54 -19.99
CA THR A 210 -43.25 -6.39 -21.12
C THR A 210 -43.71 -7.77 -20.67
N PRO A 211 -44.87 -8.27 -21.15
CA PRO A 211 -45.35 -9.60 -20.77
C PRO A 211 -44.59 -10.74 -21.49
N MET A 212 -43.74 -10.42 -22.47
CA MET A 212 -42.98 -11.41 -23.24
C MET A 212 -41.72 -11.91 -22.50
N ILE A 213 -41.13 -11.10 -21.63
CA ILE A 213 -39.85 -11.42 -20.97
C ILE A 213 -40.13 -11.61 -19.47
N PRO A 214 -39.92 -12.81 -18.90
CA PRO A 214 -40.08 -13.00 -17.47
C PRO A 214 -39.13 -12.08 -16.70
N VAL A 215 -39.64 -11.41 -15.65
CA VAL A 215 -38.87 -10.49 -14.79
C VAL A 215 -37.58 -11.14 -14.27
N LEU A 216 -37.62 -12.44 -13.95
CA LEU A 216 -36.47 -13.22 -13.49
C LEU A 216 -35.30 -13.24 -14.49
N VAL A 217 -35.57 -13.18 -15.80
CA VAL A 217 -34.52 -13.04 -16.83
C VAL A 217 -33.82 -11.70 -16.69
N GLY A 218 -34.58 -10.62 -16.50
CA GLY A 218 -34.04 -9.29 -16.25
C GLY A 218 -33.16 -9.24 -15.00
N VAL A 219 -33.60 -9.88 -13.91
CA VAL A 219 -32.81 -9.99 -12.67
C VAL A 219 -31.53 -10.81 -12.88
N ALA A 220 -31.57 -11.91 -13.64
CA ALA A 220 -30.38 -12.68 -13.98
C ALA A 220 -29.33 -11.83 -14.72
N PHE A 221 -29.76 -11.08 -15.75
CA PHE A 221 -28.86 -10.16 -16.48
C PHE A 221 -28.33 -9.03 -15.61
N MET A 222 -29.15 -8.48 -14.69
CA MET A 222 -28.73 -7.48 -13.72
C MET A 222 -27.55 -7.97 -12.88
N LEU A 223 -27.63 -9.19 -12.34
CA LEU A 223 -26.57 -9.78 -11.52
C LEU A 223 -25.26 -9.95 -12.31
N ILE A 224 -25.32 -10.34 -13.58
CA ILE A 224 -24.14 -10.45 -14.43
C ILE A 224 -23.50 -9.07 -14.67
N LEU A 225 -24.29 -8.05 -15.00
CA LEU A 225 -23.78 -6.69 -15.21
C LEU A 225 -23.16 -6.11 -13.94
N ILE A 226 -23.77 -6.35 -12.77
CA ILE A 226 -23.18 -5.99 -11.49
C ILE A 226 -21.85 -6.72 -11.27
N GLY A 227 -21.78 -8.02 -11.56
CA GLY A 227 -20.53 -8.78 -11.44
C GLY A 227 -19.41 -8.25 -12.34
N VAL A 228 -19.73 -7.83 -13.56
CA VAL A 228 -18.77 -7.16 -14.45
C VAL A 228 -18.33 -5.83 -13.85
N GLY A 229 -19.25 -5.02 -13.32
CA GLY A 229 -18.93 -3.77 -12.63
C GLY A 229 -17.99 -3.99 -11.43
N VAL A 230 -18.18 -5.06 -10.67
CA VAL A 230 -17.31 -5.41 -9.54
C VAL A 230 -15.87 -5.70 -10.00
N ILE A 231 -15.66 -6.34 -11.16
CA ILE A 231 -14.31 -6.57 -11.69
C ILE A 231 -13.55 -5.25 -11.89
N PHE A 232 -14.21 -4.20 -12.41
CA PHE A 232 -13.60 -2.88 -12.55
C PHE A 232 -13.19 -2.31 -11.19
N PHE A 233 -14.04 -2.43 -10.17
CA PHE A 233 -13.73 -1.95 -8.82
C PHE A 233 -12.58 -2.71 -8.17
N THR A 234 -12.59 -4.04 -8.22
CA THR A 234 -11.59 -4.86 -7.53
C THR A 234 -10.24 -4.81 -8.21
N TYR A 235 -10.19 -4.80 -9.55
CA TYR A 235 -8.95 -4.66 -10.30
C TYR A 235 -8.29 -3.30 -10.02
N SER A 236 -9.03 -2.22 -10.28
CA SER A 236 -8.47 -0.88 -10.18
C SER A 236 -8.20 -0.45 -8.74
N GLY A 237 -9.08 -0.84 -7.81
CA GLY A 237 -8.92 -0.59 -6.38
C GLY A 237 -7.70 -1.28 -5.79
N ASN A 238 -7.39 -2.51 -6.20
CA ASN A 238 -6.22 -3.21 -5.69
C ASN A 238 -4.90 -2.63 -6.20
N ILE A 239 -4.84 -2.16 -7.45
CA ILE A 239 -3.66 -1.46 -7.99
C ILE A 239 -3.47 -0.12 -7.25
N TRP A 240 -4.55 0.68 -7.14
CA TRP A 240 -4.51 1.93 -6.40
C TRP A 240 -4.06 1.74 -4.95
N SER A 241 -4.58 0.69 -4.29
CA SER A 241 -4.17 0.30 -2.94
C SER A 241 -2.71 -0.12 -2.87
N ALA A 242 -2.16 -0.80 -3.89
CA ALA A 242 -0.75 -1.19 -3.91
C ALA A 242 0.17 0.02 -3.87
N TYR A 243 -0.09 1.04 -4.71
CA TYR A 243 0.66 2.29 -4.67
C TYR A 243 0.55 3.00 -3.32
N GLY A 244 -0.67 3.09 -2.76
CA GLY A 244 -0.88 3.68 -1.45
C GLY A 244 -0.10 2.96 -0.34
N ILE A 245 -0.05 1.62 -0.37
CA ILE A 245 0.72 0.81 0.60
C ILE A 245 2.21 1.07 0.45
N ILE A 246 2.76 1.09 -0.78
CA ILE A 246 4.17 1.35 -1.03
C ILE A 246 4.55 2.75 -0.53
N LEU A 247 3.79 3.78 -0.89
CA LEU A 247 4.10 5.17 -0.54
C LEU A 247 3.97 5.45 0.96
N THR A 248 3.05 4.76 1.64
CA THR A 248 2.83 4.91 3.09
C THR A 248 3.93 4.21 3.90
N ASN A 249 4.21 2.94 3.57
CA ASN A 249 5.12 2.09 4.36
C ASN A 249 6.59 2.17 3.88
N GLY A 250 6.83 2.63 2.65
CA GLY A 250 8.17 2.84 2.12
C GLY A 250 8.79 4.11 2.70
N LYS A 251 9.75 3.93 3.61
CA LYS A 251 10.47 5.00 4.30
C LYS A 251 11.90 5.10 3.80
N TYR A 252 12.50 6.28 3.92
CA TYR A 252 13.91 6.48 3.58
C TYR A 252 14.78 5.86 4.68
N SER A 253 15.99 5.41 4.32
CA SER A 253 16.92 4.78 5.27
C SER A 253 17.19 5.63 6.50
N ASP A 254 17.21 6.95 6.31
CA ASP A 254 17.69 7.89 7.32
C ASP A 254 16.57 8.30 8.27
N THR A 255 15.31 8.23 7.81
CA THR A 255 14.14 8.62 8.61
C THR A 255 13.32 7.42 9.11
N ILE A 256 13.64 6.19 8.70
CA ILE A 256 12.80 5.02 8.99
C ILE A 256 12.64 4.73 10.48
N GLU A 257 13.67 4.93 11.31
CA GLU A 257 13.56 4.71 12.76
C GLU A 257 12.61 5.72 13.41
N GLU A 258 12.75 7.00 13.07
CA GLU A 258 11.87 8.06 13.58
C GLU A 258 10.42 7.89 13.07
N GLU A 259 10.25 7.64 11.77
CA GLU A 259 8.93 7.47 11.18
C GLU A 259 8.25 6.18 11.65
N ALA A 260 8.99 5.08 11.82
CA ALA A 260 8.43 3.84 12.37
C ALA A 260 8.08 3.99 13.86
N ALA A 261 8.90 4.69 14.65
CA ALA A 261 8.59 4.98 16.05
C ALA A 261 7.36 5.89 16.18
N LYS A 262 7.23 6.91 15.32
CA LYS A 262 6.04 7.76 15.23
C LYS A 262 4.81 6.95 14.83
N ASP A 263 4.91 6.05 13.85
CA ASP A 263 3.81 5.18 13.44
C ASP A 263 3.39 4.20 14.54
N GLU A 264 4.33 3.64 15.30
CA GLU A 264 4.01 2.76 16.43
C GLU A 264 3.33 3.53 17.57
N ARG A 265 3.80 4.75 17.87
CA ARG A 265 3.16 5.64 18.84
C ARG A 265 1.74 5.99 18.39
N ASN A 266 1.56 6.40 17.14
CA ASN A 266 0.26 6.75 16.58
C ASN A 266 -0.70 5.56 16.62
N LYS A 267 -0.24 4.33 16.35
CA LYS A 267 -1.03 3.10 16.51
C LYS A 267 -1.48 2.90 17.95
N LYS A 268 -0.60 3.08 18.94
CA LYS A 268 -0.97 2.97 20.37
C LYS A 268 -1.99 4.02 20.77
N VAL A 269 -1.82 5.26 20.34
CA VAL A 269 -2.76 6.36 20.62
C VAL A 269 -4.12 6.08 19.98
N ASN A 270 -4.14 5.72 18.69
CA ASN A 270 -5.38 5.39 18.00
C ASN A 270 -6.06 4.17 18.61
N TYR A 271 -5.31 3.13 19.02
CA TYR A 271 -5.84 1.98 19.75
C TYR A 271 -6.56 2.40 21.04
N ILE A 272 -5.92 3.25 21.85
CA ILE A 272 -6.53 3.77 23.09
C ILE A 272 -7.78 4.59 22.76
N LEU A 273 -7.74 5.40 21.70
CA LEU A 273 -8.87 6.26 21.33
C LEU A 273 -10.06 5.46 20.80
N GLU A 274 -9.82 4.49 19.93
CA GLU A 274 -10.87 3.70 19.27
C GLU A 274 -11.41 2.59 20.17
N GLU A 275 -10.55 1.84 20.86
CA GLU A 275 -10.98 0.67 21.66
C GLU A 275 -11.36 1.01 23.11
N ILE A 276 -10.86 2.12 23.66
CA ILE A 276 -11.10 2.47 25.07
C ILE A 276 -11.95 3.74 25.17
N TYR A 277 -11.48 4.84 24.59
CA TYR A 277 -12.12 6.16 24.74
C TYR A 277 -13.52 6.21 24.13
N TRP A 278 -13.71 5.79 22.88
CA TRP A 278 -15.02 5.84 22.22
C TRP A 278 -16.08 5.00 22.94
N PRO A 279 -15.81 3.74 23.34
CA PRO A 279 -16.74 2.97 24.17
C PRO A 279 -17.07 3.66 25.50
N ILE A 280 -16.09 4.27 26.18
CA ILE A 280 -16.34 5.03 27.43
C ILE A 280 -17.26 6.22 27.17
N ILE A 281 -17.05 6.98 26.09
CA ILE A 281 -17.91 8.12 25.70
C ILE A 281 -19.34 7.64 25.42
N VAL A 282 -19.50 6.50 24.74
CA VAL A 282 -20.82 5.91 24.49
C VAL A 282 -21.49 5.49 25.80
N VAL A 283 -20.79 4.82 26.71
CA VAL A 283 -21.32 4.44 28.02
C VAL A 283 -21.71 5.68 28.83
N PHE A 284 -20.86 6.70 28.84
CA PHE A 284 -21.14 7.98 29.51
C PHE A 284 -22.38 8.67 28.92
N TYR A 285 -22.46 8.76 27.59
CA TYR A 285 -23.62 9.28 26.88
C TYR A 285 -24.90 8.53 27.26
N LEU A 286 -24.86 7.19 27.29
CA LEU A 286 -26.03 6.38 27.63
C LEU A 286 -26.44 6.60 29.09
N VAL A 287 -25.52 6.49 30.06
CA VAL A 287 -25.80 6.70 31.48
C VAL A 287 -26.38 8.09 31.73
N PHE A 288 -25.77 9.13 31.16
CA PHE A 288 -26.25 10.50 31.27
C PHE A 288 -27.64 10.67 30.64
N SER A 289 -27.83 10.17 29.41
CA SER A 289 -29.12 10.27 28.70
C SER A 289 -30.26 9.54 29.42
N PHE A 290 -29.98 8.39 30.03
CA PHE A 290 -30.98 7.64 30.80
C PHE A 290 -31.30 8.31 32.14
N LEU A 291 -30.31 8.89 32.84
CA LEU A 291 -30.53 9.53 34.14
C LEU A 291 -31.29 10.86 34.04
N GLN A 292 -30.98 11.70 33.04
CA GLN A 292 -31.66 13.00 32.86
C GLN A 292 -32.84 12.96 31.88
N GLY A 293 -33.03 11.87 31.13
CA GLY A 293 -34.02 11.82 30.04
C GLY A 293 -33.73 12.82 28.90
N ALA A 294 -32.51 13.37 28.83
CA ALA A 294 -32.14 14.53 28.02
C ALA A 294 -31.64 14.15 26.61
N TRP A 295 -32.30 13.20 25.95
CA TRP A 295 -31.92 12.67 24.63
C TRP A 295 -31.83 13.75 23.53
N ALA A 296 -32.59 14.83 23.66
CA ALA A 296 -32.59 15.92 22.68
C ALA A 296 -31.28 16.73 22.65
N TRP A 297 -30.52 16.75 23.74
CA TRP A 297 -29.31 17.59 23.88
C TRP A 297 -28.05 16.79 24.20
N SER A 298 -28.18 15.56 24.72
CA SER A 298 -27.04 14.74 25.14
C SER A 298 -26.08 14.36 24.00
N TRP A 299 -26.53 14.44 22.74
CA TRP A 299 -25.67 14.23 21.57
C TRP A 299 -24.51 15.24 21.46
N ILE A 300 -24.59 16.40 22.14
CA ILE A 300 -23.48 17.37 22.25
C ILE A 300 -22.23 16.72 22.86
N ILE A 301 -22.39 15.67 23.68
CA ILE A 301 -21.28 14.89 24.24
C ILE A 301 -20.37 14.36 23.12
N PHE A 302 -20.92 13.95 21.97
CA PHE A 302 -20.12 13.45 20.86
C PHE A 302 -19.31 14.56 20.16
N ILE A 303 -19.86 15.77 20.04
CA ILE A 303 -19.11 16.91 19.49
C ILE A 303 -17.93 17.23 20.42
N LEU A 304 -18.18 17.34 21.73
CA LEU A 304 -17.14 17.62 22.72
C LEU A 304 -16.10 16.50 22.74
N ALA A 305 -16.53 15.25 22.64
CA ALA A 305 -15.65 14.10 22.56
C ALA A 305 -14.76 14.13 21.31
N GLY A 306 -15.29 14.49 20.14
CA GLY A 306 -14.47 14.65 18.93
C GLY A 306 -13.42 15.76 19.08
N ALA A 307 -13.78 16.88 19.70
CA ALA A 307 -12.83 17.96 19.99
C ALA A 307 -11.72 17.52 20.96
N LEU A 308 -12.09 16.81 22.04
CA LEU A 308 -11.13 16.25 22.99
C LEU A 308 -10.19 15.24 22.34
N GLU A 309 -10.70 14.35 21.47
CA GLU A 309 -9.89 13.39 20.72
C GLU A 309 -8.79 14.10 19.93
N SER A 310 -9.14 15.17 19.21
CA SER A 310 -8.16 15.95 18.43
C SER A 310 -7.07 16.59 19.30
N THR A 311 -7.44 17.04 20.50
CA THR A 311 -6.51 17.64 21.46
C THR A 311 -5.60 16.58 22.09
N ILE A 312 -6.13 15.40 22.41
CA ILE A 312 -5.34 14.27 22.91
C ILE A 312 -4.33 13.82 21.85
N LYS A 313 -4.74 13.71 20.58
CA LYS A 313 -3.83 13.39 19.47
C LYS A 313 -2.73 14.44 19.33
N SER A 314 -3.08 15.73 19.35
CA SER A 314 -2.10 16.83 19.27
C SER A 314 -1.13 16.85 20.45
N LEU A 315 -1.60 16.63 21.67
CA LEU A 315 -0.74 16.53 22.85
C LEU A 315 0.20 15.33 22.74
N SER A 316 -0.29 14.16 22.35
CA SER A 316 0.56 12.97 22.19
C SER A 316 1.67 13.13 21.15
N GLY A 317 1.46 14.00 20.15
CA GLY A 317 2.47 14.37 19.15
C GLY A 317 3.51 15.37 19.64
N ASN A 318 3.19 16.21 20.64
CA ASN A 318 4.06 17.30 21.12
C ASN A 318 4.94 16.94 22.32
N TRP A 319 4.81 15.76 22.93
CA TRP A 319 5.53 15.42 24.16
C TRP A 319 7.06 15.21 24.01
N GLU A 320 7.63 15.34 22.81
CA GLU A 320 9.06 15.06 22.55
C GLU A 320 9.76 16.03 21.57
N ASN A 321 9.22 17.22 21.34
CA ASN A 321 10.03 18.33 20.81
C ASN A 321 10.71 19.09 21.95
#